data_AF-A0AAD3H8R9-F1
#
_entry.id   AF-A0AAD3H8R9-F1
#
_cell.length_a   1.000
_cell.length_b   1.000
_cell.length_c   1.000
_cell.angle_alpha   90.00
_cell.angle_beta   90.00
_cell.angle_gamma   90.00
#
_symmetry.space_group_name_H-M   'P 1'
#
loop_
_entity.id
_entity.type
_entity.pdbx_description
1 polymer ?
#
loop_
_entity_poly.entity_id
_entity_poly.type
_entity_poly.pdbx_seq_one_letter_code
_entity_poly.pdbx_strand_id
1 'polypeptide(L)'
;MFNDEVTFDLPKNLSYLAVSNPTTRAEGGGGGESSSPSFVGNASLKKSAGSKAVNNEGKFTASRHSLVRRNICPEQQSPNRHSESSKQRSTGILKCKSQQESLKVLYKSAGSMSRSFSSVGKMNTGSSNVSFDTVQIREYPRCVGDNPSVKAGPPMSLEWRHQRQEEKHVDDYELEKKERPIHEEGVRRVNGVERVELLTFEFKANLDDIKKSCEETEIIRQQRMETLNQTKRQERIEEFVEATKKNLKKVSLKRVLSSGKMRQSSKRRVYNGTDG
;
A
#
# COMPACT_ATOMS: atom_id res chain seq x y z
N MET A 1 -8.25 53.90 19.61
CA MET A 1 -7.20 53.52 20.58
C MET A 1 -7.10 52.00 20.54
N PHE A 2 -5.88 51.49 20.33
CA PHE A 2 -5.46 50.08 20.19
C PHE A 2 -5.79 49.36 18.87
N ASN A 3 -5.15 49.82 17.79
CA ASN A 3 -4.73 48.92 16.71
C ASN A 3 -3.26 48.58 16.96
N ASP A 4 -3.01 47.64 17.87
CA ASP A 4 -1.67 47.06 17.99
C ASP A 4 -1.55 46.02 16.88
N GLU A 5 -0.90 46.42 15.78
CA GLU A 5 -0.37 45.48 14.79
C GLU A 5 0.66 44.59 15.49
N VAL A 6 0.20 43.44 15.97
CA VAL A 6 1.10 42.40 16.48
C VAL A 6 1.73 41.72 15.26
N THR A 7 2.82 42.31 14.76
CA THR A 7 3.76 41.66 13.85
C THR A 7 4.44 40.53 14.61
N PHE A 8 3.85 39.33 14.56
CA PHE A 8 4.57 38.12 14.93
C PHE A 8 5.61 37.85 13.85
N ASP A 9 6.87 38.15 14.16
CA ASP A 9 8.02 37.64 13.43
C ASP A 9 7.98 36.11 13.48
N LEU A 10 7.31 35.51 12.50
CA LEU A 10 7.40 34.08 12.24
C LEU A 10 8.89 33.76 12.06
N PRO A 11 9.47 32.85 12.87
CA PRO A 11 10.87 32.51 12.72
C PRO A 11 11.09 31.99 11.29
N LYS A 12 11.89 32.73 10.51
CA LYS A 12 12.32 32.39 9.14
C LYS A 12 13.05 31.03 9.06
N ASN A 13 13.24 30.36 10.19
CA ASN A 13 13.78 29.01 10.31
C ASN A 13 12.74 27.88 10.12
N LEU A 14 11.47 28.16 9.89
CA LEU A 14 10.52 27.15 9.39
C LEU A 14 10.71 26.81 7.91
N SER A 15 11.73 27.38 7.26
CA SER A 15 12.09 27.07 5.87
C SER A 15 12.54 25.63 5.66
N TYR A 16 12.95 24.88 6.69
CA TYR A 16 13.49 23.54 6.48
C TYR A 16 13.29 22.63 7.71
N LEU A 17 12.05 22.20 7.98
CA LEU A 17 11.86 20.79 8.34
C LEU A 17 11.85 19.97 7.04
N ALA A 18 12.89 20.11 6.22
CA ALA A 18 13.23 19.00 5.36
C ALA A 18 13.65 17.90 6.31
N VAL A 19 12.78 16.89 6.39
CA VAL A 19 13.07 15.60 6.98
C VAL A 19 14.35 15.11 6.30
N SER A 20 15.50 15.40 6.91
CA SER A 20 16.77 14.80 6.56
C SER A 20 16.58 13.32 6.83
N ASN A 21 16.44 12.53 5.75
CA ASN A 21 16.43 11.07 5.84
C ASN A 21 17.62 10.65 6.72
N PRO A 22 17.41 9.89 7.80
CA PRO A 22 18.51 9.39 8.58
C PRO A 22 19.28 8.38 7.72
N THR A 23 20.38 8.84 7.12
CA THR A 23 21.43 7.94 6.65
C THR A 23 21.90 7.17 7.86
N THR A 24 21.60 5.87 7.89
CA THR A 24 22.05 4.91 8.90
C THR A 24 23.56 5.01 9.06
N ARG A 25 24.01 5.80 10.04
CA ARG A 25 25.38 5.84 10.52
C ARG A 25 25.43 4.91 11.72
N ALA A 26 26.10 3.78 11.53
CA ALA A 26 26.46 2.86 12.60
C ALA A 26 27.40 3.59 13.57
N GLU A 27 26.85 4.15 14.64
CA GLU A 27 27.63 4.66 15.76
C GLU A 27 27.89 3.49 16.71
N GLY A 28 29.17 3.11 16.79
CA GLY A 28 29.69 2.21 17.79
C GLY A 28 29.57 2.82 19.19
N GLY A 29 29.34 1.96 20.17
CA GLY A 29 29.17 2.34 21.56
C GLY A 29 30.42 2.92 22.22
N GLY A 30 30.19 3.76 23.23
CA GLY A 30 31.12 4.14 24.28
C GLY A 30 30.36 4.16 25.60
N GLY A 31 30.82 3.38 26.58
CA GLY A 31 30.13 3.11 27.84
C GLY A 31 30.27 4.19 28.90
N GLY A 32 29.36 4.13 29.87
CA GLY A 32 29.44 4.80 31.16
C GLY A 32 28.85 3.86 32.22
N GLU A 33 29.70 3.45 33.16
CA GLU A 33 29.45 2.46 34.20
C GLU A 33 28.62 3.05 35.36
N SER A 34 27.73 2.27 35.96
CA SER A 34 27.77 1.98 37.42
C SER A 34 26.62 1.07 37.87
N SER A 35 27.00 0.10 38.72
CA SER A 35 26.16 -0.62 39.70
C SER A 35 25.58 -2.01 39.29
N SER A 36 26.42 -3.02 39.53
CA SER A 36 26.21 -4.41 40.01
C SER A 36 24.81 -4.80 40.57
N PRO A 37 24.37 -6.09 40.54
CA PRO A 37 25.19 -7.24 40.96
C PRO A 37 25.06 -8.61 40.24
N SER A 38 26.19 -9.33 40.30
CA SER A 38 26.40 -10.79 40.40
C SER A 38 25.53 -11.76 39.60
N PHE A 39 26.12 -12.33 38.53
CA PHE A 39 25.89 -13.74 38.22
C PHE A 39 27.15 -14.40 37.65
N VAL A 40 27.35 -15.66 38.04
CA VAL A 40 28.59 -16.42 38.04
C VAL A 40 28.74 -17.22 36.74
N GLY A 41 29.93 -17.17 36.14
CA GLY A 41 30.55 -18.29 35.41
C GLY A 41 30.11 -18.56 33.96
N ASN A 42 31.00 -18.35 33.00
CA ASN A 42 31.93 -19.40 32.52
C ASN A 42 32.66 -19.02 31.22
N ALA A 43 33.95 -19.35 31.21
CA ALA A 43 34.84 -19.72 30.08
C ALA A 43 34.81 -18.86 28.79
N SER A 44 35.82 -18.02 28.55
CA SER A 44 37.13 -18.39 27.97
C SER A 44 37.06 -18.83 26.50
N LEU A 45 37.29 -17.88 25.58
CA LEU A 45 37.98 -18.18 24.32
C LEU A 45 38.76 -16.94 23.83
N LYS A 46 40.08 -17.04 23.91
CA LYS A 46 41.07 -16.08 23.38
C LYS A 46 41.24 -16.26 21.87
N LYS A 47 41.39 -15.16 21.12
CA LYS A 47 42.10 -15.01 19.82
C LYS A 47 42.16 -13.51 19.50
N SER A 48 43.19 -12.77 19.89
CA SER A 48 44.49 -12.55 19.22
C SER A 48 44.42 -11.78 17.89
N ALA A 49 44.76 -10.49 18.00
CA ALA A 49 45.64 -9.67 17.16
C ALA A 49 45.43 -9.62 15.62
N GLY A 50 45.34 -8.38 15.11
CA GLY A 50 45.55 -8.09 13.69
C GLY A 50 45.14 -6.69 13.23
N SER A 51 45.52 -5.61 13.93
CA SER A 51 45.30 -4.24 13.43
C SER A 51 46.36 -3.86 12.41
N LYS A 52 45.96 -3.71 11.14
CA LYS A 52 46.73 -3.01 10.11
C LYS A 52 46.18 -1.60 9.95
N ALA A 53 47.00 -0.61 10.27
CA ALA A 53 46.78 0.79 9.93
C ALA A 53 46.89 0.97 8.42
N VAL A 54 45.92 1.65 7.80
CA VAL A 54 46.03 2.14 6.43
C VAL A 54 45.71 3.63 6.45
N ASN A 55 46.77 4.43 6.39
CA ASN A 55 46.69 5.84 6.04
C ASN A 55 46.27 5.95 4.58
N ASN A 56 45.25 6.75 4.29
CA ASN A 56 44.97 7.17 2.92
C ASN A 56 44.51 8.63 2.93
N GLU A 57 45.47 9.54 2.87
CA GLU A 57 45.21 10.92 2.46
C GLU A 57 45.06 10.96 0.94
N GLY A 58 43.81 10.97 0.48
CA GLY A 58 43.46 11.16 -0.92
C GLY A 58 42.79 12.50 -1.14
N LYS A 59 43.58 13.52 -1.48
CA LYS A 59 43.11 14.78 -2.08
C LYS A 59 42.33 14.47 -3.36
N PHE A 60 41.06 14.89 -3.43
CA PHE A 60 40.32 14.98 -4.68
C PHE A 60 39.76 16.39 -4.84
N THR A 61 40.51 17.23 -5.57
CA THR A 61 39.99 18.42 -6.23
C THR A 61 39.74 18.06 -7.68
N ALA A 62 38.48 17.93 -8.08
CA ALA A 62 38.12 18.01 -9.50
C ALA A 62 36.65 18.40 -9.66
N SER A 63 36.52 19.66 -10.05
CA SER A 63 35.41 20.27 -10.78
C SER A 63 34.67 19.29 -11.71
N ARG A 64 33.34 19.22 -11.58
CA ARG A 64 32.45 18.63 -12.58
C ARG A 64 31.23 19.50 -12.76
N HIS A 65 31.29 20.38 -13.76
CA HIS A 65 30.13 20.92 -14.44
C HIS A 65 29.27 19.76 -14.95
N SER A 66 28.03 19.64 -14.44
CA SER A 66 27.03 18.77 -15.03
C SER A 66 26.11 19.59 -15.93
N LEU A 67 26.30 19.43 -17.23
CA LEU A 67 25.37 19.90 -18.25
C LEU A 67 24.07 19.09 -18.11
N VAL A 68 22.98 19.81 -17.83
CA VAL A 68 21.61 19.31 -17.84
C VAL A 68 21.25 18.88 -19.27
N ARG A 69 21.43 17.59 -19.58
CA ARG A 69 20.80 16.98 -20.77
C ARG A 69 19.36 16.60 -20.41
N ARG A 70 18.41 17.37 -20.95
CA ARG A 70 16.99 17.01 -20.98
C ARG A 70 16.84 15.74 -21.83
N ASN A 71 16.54 14.61 -21.20
CA ASN A 71 16.06 13.44 -21.92
C ASN A 71 14.58 13.65 -22.22
N ILE A 72 14.30 13.99 -23.47
CA ILE A 72 12.97 13.94 -24.07
C ILE A 72 12.64 12.44 -24.22
N CYS A 73 11.62 11.99 -23.49
CA CYS A 73 11.06 10.65 -23.61
C CYS A 73 10.27 10.58 -24.93
N PRO A 74 10.62 9.70 -25.88
CA PRO A 74 9.78 9.49 -27.04
C PRO A 74 8.54 8.69 -26.64
N GLU A 75 7.40 9.33 -26.89
CA GLU A 75 6.05 8.78 -26.89
C GLU A 75 6.00 7.50 -27.73
N GLN A 76 5.89 6.35 -27.05
CA GLN A 76 5.67 5.06 -27.69
C GLN A 76 4.17 4.79 -27.78
N GLN A 77 3.66 4.87 -29.00
CA GLN A 77 2.35 4.37 -29.39
C GLN A 77 2.24 2.87 -29.04
N SER A 78 1.28 2.54 -28.19
CA SER A 78 1.00 1.16 -27.76
C SER A 78 0.26 0.39 -28.87
N PRO A 79 0.75 -0.79 -29.31
CA PRO A 79 0.01 -1.62 -30.23
C PRO A 79 -1.06 -2.43 -29.48
N ASN A 80 -2.29 -2.25 -29.94
CA ASN A 80 -3.48 -2.98 -29.53
C ASN A 80 -3.32 -4.48 -29.85
N ARG A 81 -3.08 -5.33 -28.85
CA ARG A 81 -3.11 -6.79 -28.98
C ARG A 81 -4.18 -7.37 -28.07
N HIS A 82 -5.36 -7.59 -28.64
CA HIS A 82 -6.36 -8.49 -28.10
C HIS A 82 -5.91 -9.94 -28.39
N SER A 83 -5.41 -10.63 -27.37
CA SER A 83 -5.32 -12.09 -27.37
C SER A 83 -6.18 -12.65 -26.24
N GLU A 84 -7.35 -13.14 -26.63
CA GLU A 84 -8.23 -13.95 -25.79
C GLU A 84 -7.52 -15.27 -25.45
N SER A 85 -7.05 -15.40 -24.22
CA SER A 85 -6.72 -16.72 -23.66
C SER A 85 -7.45 -16.89 -22.34
N SER A 86 -8.54 -17.64 -22.40
CA SER A 86 -9.40 -18.02 -21.28
C SER A 86 -8.68 -19.02 -20.38
N LYS A 87 -7.73 -18.55 -19.58
CA LYS A 87 -7.18 -19.33 -18.46
C LYS A 87 -8.17 -19.28 -17.30
N GLN A 88 -8.85 -20.41 -17.06
CA GLN A 88 -9.61 -20.67 -15.84
C GLN A 88 -8.69 -20.51 -14.63
N ARG A 89 -8.69 -19.32 -14.03
CA ARG A 89 -8.04 -19.06 -12.75
C ARG A 89 -8.92 -19.63 -11.65
N SER A 90 -8.33 -20.47 -10.81
CA SER A 90 -8.94 -20.98 -9.58
C SER A 90 -9.50 -19.81 -8.77
N THR A 91 -10.82 -19.79 -8.62
CA THR A 91 -11.53 -18.70 -7.99
C THR A 91 -11.27 -18.73 -6.49
N GLY A 92 -10.71 -17.64 -5.96
CA GLY A 92 -10.66 -17.39 -4.52
C GLY A 92 -12.05 -17.48 -3.90
N ILE A 93 -12.10 -17.93 -2.65
CA ILE A 93 -13.30 -18.27 -1.87
C ILE A 93 -14.25 -17.07 -1.64
N LEU A 94 -13.80 -15.84 -1.90
CA LEU A 94 -14.63 -14.63 -1.84
C LEU A 94 -14.96 -14.12 -3.25
N LYS A 95 -16.09 -14.55 -3.80
CA LYS A 95 -16.71 -13.93 -4.98
C LYS A 95 -17.68 -12.84 -4.52
N CYS A 96 -17.17 -11.62 -4.35
CA CYS A 96 -18.03 -10.45 -4.26
C CYS A 96 -18.54 -10.14 -5.67
N LYS A 97 -19.83 -10.33 -5.92
CA LYS A 97 -20.46 -9.88 -7.18
C LYS A 97 -20.30 -8.36 -7.26
N SER A 98 -19.94 -7.85 -8.43
CA SER A 98 -19.98 -6.40 -8.63
C SER A 98 -21.43 -5.91 -8.53
N GLN A 99 -21.67 -4.64 -8.16
CA GLN A 99 -23.03 -4.06 -8.15
C GLN A 99 -23.75 -4.28 -9.49
N GLN A 100 -23.02 -4.21 -10.60
CA GLN A 100 -23.55 -4.45 -11.95
C GLN A 100 -23.98 -5.91 -12.18
N GLU A 101 -23.28 -6.88 -11.59
CA GLU A 101 -23.67 -8.30 -11.66
C GLU A 101 -24.90 -8.58 -10.79
N SER A 102 -25.00 -7.95 -9.62
CA SER A 102 -26.19 -8.02 -8.77
C SER A 102 -27.42 -7.45 -9.46
N LEU A 103 -27.29 -6.34 -10.20
CA LEU A 103 -28.37 -5.77 -11.00
C LEU A 103 -28.77 -6.65 -12.18
N LYS A 104 -27.83 -7.33 -12.86
CA LYS A 104 -28.13 -8.22 -13.99
C LYS A 104 -28.95 -9.46 -13.61
N VAL A 105 -28.91 -9.90 -12.35
CA VAL A 105 -29.76 -11.02 -11.87
C VAL A 105 -31.25 -10.63 -11.90
N LEU A 106 -31.58 -9.36 -11.67
CA LEU A 106 -32.97 -8.89 -11.66
C LEU A 106 -33.59 -8.80 -13.06
N TYR A 107 -32.78 -8.54 -14.10
CA TYR A 107 -33.31 -8.36 -15.46
C TYR A 107 -33.30 -9.63 -16.33
N LYS A 108 -32.60 -10.69 -15.92
CA LYS A 108 -32.54 -11.96 -16.68
C LYS A 108 -33.69 -12.95 -16.39
N SER A 109 -34.54 -12.70 -15.40
CA SER A 109 -35.71 -13.55 -15.10
C SER A 109 -36.99 -13.11 -15.84
N ALA A 110 -36.99 -11.94 -16.50
CA ALA A 110 -38.18 -11.41 -17.17
C ALA A 110 -38.45 -11.98 -18.59
N GLY A 111 -37.58 -12.86 -19.11
CA GLY A 111 -37.58 -13.22 -20.53
C GLY A 111 -38.19 -14.57 -20.94
N SER A 112 -38.53 -15.47 -20.02
CA SER A 112 -39.03 -16.79 -20.45
C SER A 112 -39.77 -17.55 -19.36
N MET A 113 -41.06 -17.25 -19.18
CA MET A 113 -42.07 -18.20 -18.70
C MET A 113 -43.48 -17.68 -19.03
N SER A 114 -43.85 -17.81 -20.30
CA SER A 114 -45.26 -17.89 -20.69
C SER A 114 -45.73 -19.31 -20.38
N ARG A 115 -46.20 -19.54 -19.16
CA ARG A 115 -47.08 -20.66 -18.84
C ARG A 115 -48.21 -20.15 -17.97
N SER A 116 -49.40 -20.50 -18.41
CA SER A 116 -50.71 -20.09 -17.92
C SER A 116 -50.88 -20.39 -16.44
N PHE A 117 -50.94 -19.36 -15.61
CA PHE A 117 -51.50 -19.43 -14.26
C PHE A 117 -52.74 -18.55 -14.23
N SER A 118 -53.88 -19.18 -14.45
CA SER A 118 -55.19 -18.62 -14.21
C SER A 118 -55.40 -18.38 -12.71
N SER A 119 -55.81 -17.17 -12.38
CA SER A 119 -56.66 -16.83 -11.23
C SER A 119 -56.16 -17.15 -9.81
N VAL A 120 -54.96 -16.66 -9.45
CA VAL A 120 -54.64 -16.36 -8.05
C VAL A 120 -54.51 -14.84 -7.94
N GLY A 121 -55.24 -14.26 -6.99
CA GLY A 121 -55.62 -12.84 -6.96
C GLY A 121 -54.48 -11.85 -7.20
N LYS A 122 -54.84 -10.68 -7.76
CA LYS A 122 -54.03 -9.47 -7.81
C LYS A 122 -53.56 -9.12 -6.40
N MET A 123 -52.50 -9.76 -5.93
CA MET A 123 -51.70 -9.22 -4.86
C MET A 123 -51.09 -7.97 -5.47
N ASN A 124 -51.53 -6.80 -5.02
CA ASN A 124 -50.85 -5.55 -5.32
C ASN A 124 -49.37 -5.82 -5.12
N THR A 125 -48.61 -5.92 -6.21
CA THR A 125 -47.16 -5.81 -6.17
C THR A 125 -46.90 -4.35 -5.84
N GLY A 126 -47.23 -3.98 -4.59
CA GLY A 126 -46.98 -2.66 -4.05
C GLY A 126 -45.50 -2.46 -4.25
N SER A 127 -45.15 -1.55 -5.15
CA SER A 127 -43.79 -1.15 -5.38
C SER A 127 -43.24 -0.74 -4.02
N SER A 128 -42.36 -1.56 -3.46
CA SER A 128 -41.69 -1.26 -2.21
C SER A 128 -40.75 -0.10 -2.48
N ASN A 129 -41.27 1.11 -2.37
CA ASN A 129 -40.51 2.33 -2.56
C ASN A 129 -39.79 2.61 -1.24
N VAL A 130 -38.47 2.74 -1.31
CA VAL A 130 -37.65 3.22 -0.19
C VAL A 130 -37.48 4.72 -0.39
N SER A 131 -38.00 5.50 0.55
CA SER A 131 -37.79 6.94 0.63
C SER A 131 -36.94 7.26 1.85
N PHE A 132 -36.15 8.33 1.74
CA PHE A 132 -35.42 8.91 2.85
C PHE A 132 -36.12 10.23 3.20
N ASP A 133 -36.32 10.48 4.50
CA ASP A 133 -37.05 11.64 4.99
C ASP A 133 -36.06 12.74 5.40
N THR A 134 -35.29 12.49 6.47
CA THR A 134 -34.34 13.46 7.00
C THR A 134 -32.89 12.98 6.95
N VAL A 135 -31.97 13.95 6.87
CA VAL A 135 -30.53 13.76 7.01
C VAL A 135 -30.04 14.46 8.27
N GLN A 136 -29.19 13.77 9.03
CA GLN A 136 -28.48 14.35 10.17
C GLN A 136 -27.05 14.70 9.75
N ILE A 137 -26.71 15.99 9.77
CA ILE A 137 -25.40 16.52 9.45
C ILE A 137 -24.66 16.76 10.76
N ARG A 138 -23.48 16.14 10.92
CA ARG A 138 -22.62 16.31 12.09
C ARG A 138 -21.31 16.95 11.69
N GLU A 139 -20.93 18.01 12.39
CA GLU A 139 -19.65 18.69 12.21
C GLU A 139 -18.69 18.26 13.33
N TYR A 140 -17.52 17.75 12.93
CA TYR A 140 -16.50 17.25 13.84
C TYR A 140 -15.28 18.18 13.80
N PRO A 141 -14.76 18.59 14.97
CA PRO A 141 -13.50 19.32 15.05
C PRO A 141 -12.36 18.52 14.40
N ARG A 142 -11.42 19.23 13.78
CA ARG A 142 -10.18 18.62 13.31
C ARG A 142 -9.18 18.56 14.46
N CYS A 143 -8.46 17.46 14.55
CA CYS A 143 -7.41 17.24 15.54
C CYS A 143 -6.15 16.68 14.89
N VAL A 144 -5.07 16.62 15.67
CA VAL A 144 -3.84 15.91 15.26
C VAL A 144 -4.16 14.42 15.15
N GLY A 145 -3.72 13.79 14.06
CA GLY A 145 -4.00 12.39 13.74
C GLY A 145 -2.76 11.49 13.72
N ASP A 146 -2.92 10.28 13.19
CA ASP A 146 -1.86 9.26 13.08
C ASP A 146 -1.78 8.63 11.67
N ASN A 147 -2.39 9.25 10.65
CA ASN A 147 -2.50 8.67 9.31
C ASN A 147 -1.15 8.66 8.55
N PRO A 148 -0.54 7.48 8.30
CA PRO A 148 0.77 7.35 7.63
C PRO A 148 0.73 7.59 6.12
N SER A 149 -0.44 7.85 5.55
CA SER A 149 -0.61 8.09 4.11
C SER A 149 -0.33 9.54 3.71
N VAL A 150 -0.05 10.42 4.68
CA VAL A 150 0.27 11.83 4.42
C VAL A 150 1.66 11.95 3.81
N LYS A 151 1.79 12.75 2.74
CA LYS A 151 3.08 12.93 2.06
C LYS A 151 3.99 13.95 2.74
N ALA A 152 3.42 15.02 3.28
CA ALA A 152 4.17 16.13 3.89
C ALA A 152 3.29 16.94 4.83
N GLY A 153 3.81 17.32 6.00
CA GLY A 153 3.08 18.05 7.05
C GLY A 153 2.29 17.13 7.99
N PRO A 154 1.69 17.70 9.05
CA PRO A 154 1.12 16.92 10.15
C PRO A 154 -0.11 16.12 9.75
N PRO A 155 -0.25 14.87 10.21
CA PRO A 155 -1.49 14.12 10.04
C PRO A 155 -2.66 14.87 10.72
N MET A 156 -3.78 14.98 10.03
CA MET A 156 -5.03 15.50 10.60
C MET A 156 -6.04 14.36 10.70
N SER A 157 -6.90 14.43 11.71
CA SER A 157 -8.03 13.53 11.91
C SER A 157 -9.25 14.34 12.37
N LEU A 158 -10.38 13.66 12.47
CA LEU A 158 -11.60 14.22 13.06
C LEU A 158 -11.74 13.68 14.49
N GLU A 159 -12.14 14.55 15.41
CA GLU A 159 -12.46 14.13 16.75
C GLU A 159 -13.73 13.27 16.77
N TRP A 160 -13.88 12.39 17.75
CA TRP A 160 -15.06 11.53 17.88
C TRP A 160 -16.32 12.27 18.34
N ARG A 161 -16.15 13.43 18.99
CA ARG A 161 -17.24 14.25 19.51
C ARG A 161 -17.58 15.32 18.48
N HIS A 162 -18.83 15.33 18.02
CA HIS A 162 -19.31 16.38 17.12
C HIS A 162 -19.53 17.66 17.92
N GLN A 163 -19.24 18.80 17.30
CA GLN A 163 -19.47 20.12 17.89
C GLN A 163 -20.86 20.64 17.53
N ARG A 164 -21.34 20.32 16.33
CA ARG A 164 -22.64 20.74 15.83
C ARG A 164 -23.37 19.57 15.18
N GLN A 165 -24.68 19.53 15.38
CA GLN A 165 -25.58 18.61 14.73
C GLN A 165 -26.77 19.40 14.16
N GLU A 166 -27.10 19.14 12.91
CA GLU A 166 -28.23 19.75 12.20
C GLU A 166 -29.05 18.64 11.54
N GLU A 167 -30.37 18.79 11.51
CA GLU A 167 -31.28 17.89 10.83
C GLU A 167 -32.01 18.64 9.72
N LYS A 168 -32.03 18.08 8.51
CA LYS A 168 -32.70 18.67 7.34
C LYS A 168 -33.50 17.62 6.60
N HIS A 169 -34.57 18.02 5.92
CA HIS A 169 -35.23 17.15 4.95
C HIS A 169 -34.29 16.87 3.77
N VAL A 170 -34.33 15.65 3.23
CA VAL A 170 -33.43 15.21 2.15
C VAL A 170 -33.54 16.10 0.92
N ASP A 171 -34.77 16.47 0.55
CA ASP A 171 -35.01 17.30 -0.63
C ASP A 171 -34.42 18.71 -0.48
N ASP A 172 -34.54 19.29 0.72
CA ASP A 172 -33.97 20.62 1.03
C ASP A 172 -32.44 20.57 0.99
N TYR A 173 -31.85 19.52 1.55
CA TYR A 173 -30.40 19.30 1.52
C TYR A 173 -29.87 19.19 0.08
N GLU A 174 -30.53 18.39 -0.77
CA GLU A 174 -30.11 18.23 -2.18
C GLU A 174 -30.35 19.50 -3.01
N LEU A 175 -31.35 20.32 -2.66
CA LEU A 175 -31.58 21.62 -3.29
C LEU A 175 -30.45 22.60 -2.95
N GLU A 176 -30.15 22.79 -1.65
CA GLU A 176 -29.06 23.66 -1.18
C GLU A 176 -27.70 23.25 -1.76
N LYS A 177 -27.48 21.94 -1.92
CA LYS A 177 -26.25 21.38 -2.48
C LYS A 177 -26.07 21.69 -3.97
N LYS A 178 -27.15 21.83 -4.74
CA LYS A 178 -27.11 22.26 -6.15
C LYS A 178 -26.84 23.75 -6.30
N GLU A 179 -27.31 24.55 -5.35
CA GLU A 179 -27.10 26.00 -5.33
C GLU A 179 -25.69 26.41 -4.93
N ARG A 180 -25.05 25.61 -4.08
CA ARG A 180 -23.60 25.70 -3.91
C ARG A 180 -23.01 25.41 -5.29
N PRO A 181 -22.26 26.36 -5.90
CA PRO A 181 -21.54 26.04 -7.12
C PRO A 181 -20.78 24.76 -6.79
N ILE A 182 -21.11 23.66 -7.49
CA ILE A 182 -20.28 22.45 -7.46
C ILE A 182 -18.95 23.01 -7.88
N HIS A 183 -18.09 23.27 -6.90
CA HIS A 183 -16.88 24.02 -7.12
C HIS A 183 -16.15 23.19 -8.17
N GLU A 184 -16.08 23.70 -9.41
CA GLU A 184 -15.27 23.07 -10.46
C GLU A 184 -13.81 22.96 -9.95
N GLU A 185 -13.46 23.79 -8.96
CA GLU A 185 -12.41 23.58 -7.97
C GLU A 185 -12.76 22.47 -6.96
N GLY A 186 -12.86 21.22 -7.42
CA GLY A 186 -13.18 20.07 -6.58
C GLY A 186 -12.36 20.02 -5.27
N VAL A 187 -12.94 19.43 -4.20
CA VAL A 187 -12.38 19.29 -2.84
C VAL A 187 -10.90 19.67 -2.75
N ARG A 188 -10.63 20.95 -2.44
CA ARG A 188 -9.25 21.46 -2.40
C ARG A 188 -8.47 20.66 -1.38
N ARG A 189 -7.40 20.00 -1.83
CA ARG A 189 -6.47 19.34 -0.92
C ARG A 189 -5.75 20.41 -0.12
N VAL A 190 -5.92 20.37 1.19
CA VAL A 190 -5.21 21.24 2.12
C VAL A 190 -3.73 20.89 2.08
N ASN A 191 -2.87 21.88 1.85
CA ASN A 191 -1.43 21.66 1.75
C ASN A 191 -0.80 21.43 3.15
N GLY A 192 0.46 20.97 3.21
CA GLY A 192 1.11 20.66 4.49
C GLY A 192 1.24 21.88 5.44
N VAL A 193 1.49 23.07 4.90
CA VAL A 193 1.66 24.32 5.66
C VAL A 193 0.32 24.79 6.21
N GLU A 194 -0.70 24.85 5.35
CA GLU A 194 -2.09 25.13 5.72
C GLU A 194 -2.56 24.19 6.83
N ARG A 195 -2.19 22.90 6.80
CA ARG A 195 -2.55 21.98 7.89
C ARG A 195 -1.92 22.38 9.24
N VAL A 196 -0.67 22.84 9.25
CA VAL A 196 -0.04 23.35 10.48
C VAL A 196 -0.75 24.61 10.97
N GLU A 197 -1.05 25.55 10.07
CA GLU A 197 -1.75 26.79 10.39
C GLU A 197 -3.15 26.51 10.95
N LEU A 198 -3.94 25.66 10.29
CA LEU A 198 -5.26 25.26 10.75
C LEU A 198 -5.19 24.63 12.14
N LEU A 199 -4.30 23.66 12.35
CA LEU A 199 -4.16 22.99 13.65
C LEU A 199 -3.73 23.96 14.75
N THR A 200 -2.80 24.88 14.47
CA THR A 200 -2.25 25.80 15.47
C THR A 200 -3.22 26.94 15.79
N PHE A 201 -3.80 27.58 14.77
CA PHE A 201 -4.60 28.79 14.92
C PHE A 201 -6.09 28.51 15.13
N GLU A 202 -6.68 27.61 14.35
CA GLU A 202 -8.13 27.31 14.46
C GLU A 202 -8.41 26.31 15.58
N PHE A 203 -7.69 25.18 15.59
CA PHE A 203 -7.95 24.07 16.52
C PHE A 203 -7.11 24.11 17.80
N LYS A 204 -6.22 25.10 17.93
CA LYS A 204 -5.39 25.35 19.13
C LYS A 204 -4.60 24.10 19.58
N ALA A 205 -4.18 23.28 18.63
CA ALA A 205 -3.34 22.13 18.91
C ALA A 205 -1.94 22.58 19.35
N ASN A 206 -1.36 21.88 20.32
CA ASN A 206 0.00 22.17 20.77
C ASN A 206 1.02 21.83 19.67
N LEU A 207 2.02 22.70 19.46
CA LEU A 207 3.08 22.47 18.49
C LEU A 207 3.88 21.19 18.78
N ASP A 208 4.06 20.85 20.06
CA ASP A 208 4.74 19.62 20.46
C ASP A 208 3.95 18.37 20.03
N ASP A 209 2.63 18.39 20.16
CA ASP A 209 1.76 17.28 19.73
C ASP A 209 1.77 17.13 18.21
N ILE A 210 1.73 18.25 17.48
CA ILE A 210 1.87 18.28 16.03
C ILE A 210 3.19 17.64 15.62
N LYS A 211 4.31 18.04 16.25
CA LYS A 211 5.63 17.50 15.96
C LYS A 211 5.71 16.00 16.26
N LYS A 212 5.26 15.59 17.45
CA LYS A 212 5.25 14.20 17.88
C LYS A 212 4.46 13.31 16.91
N SER A 213 3.28 13.76 16.47
CA SER A 213 2.47 13.01 15.51
C SER A 213 3.16 12.83 14.14
N CYS A 214 3.93 13.84 13.69
CA CYS A 214 4.73 13.72 12.47
C CYS A 214 5.80 12.64 12.61
N GLU A 215 6.49 12.61 13.74
CA GLU A 215 7.52 11.62 14.05
C GLU A 215 6.94 10.20 14.12
N GLU A 216 5.82 10.02 14.83
CA GLU A 216 5.12 8.73 14.92
C GLU A 216 4.64 8.22 13.57
N THR A 217 4.05 9.12 12.76
CA THR A 217 3.59 8.82 11.40
C THR A 217 4.74 8.35 10.50
N GLU A 218 5.91 8.98 10.63
CA GLU A 218 7.11 8.61 9.89
C GLU A 218 7.65 7.24 10.31
N ILE A 219 7.65 6.93 11.61
CA ILE A 219 8.01 5.60 12.13
C ILE A 219 7.07 4.53 11.56
N ILE A 220 5.75 4.76 11.61
CA ILE A 220 4.75 3.83 11.04
C ILE A 220 4.99 3.64 9.54
N ARG A 221 5.32 4.70 8.81
CA ARG A 221 5.62 4.63 7.37
C ARG A 221 6.84 3.74 7.11
N GLN A 222 7.91 3.88 7.89
CA GLN A 222 9.11 3.06 7.77
C GLN A 222 8.82 1.59 8.06
N GLN A 223 8.10 1.30 9.14
CA GLN A 223 7.68 -0.06 9.50
C GLN A 223 6.83 -0.71 8.39
N ARG A 224 5.92 0.04 7.77
CA ARG A 224 5.12 -0.44 6.63
C ARG A 224 5.99 -0.74 5.42
N MET A 225 6.98 0.09 5.14
CA MET A 225 7.93 -0.14 4.04
C MET A 225 8.78 -1.39 4.28
N GLU A 226 9.24 -1.63 5.51
CA GLU A 226 9.95 -2.85 5.89
C GLU A 226 9.08 -4.09 5.71
N THR A 227 7.84 -4.05 6.21
CA THR A 227 6.87 -5.15 6.07
C THR A 227 6.60 -5.47 4.59
N LEU A 228 6.44 -4.43 3.76
CA LEU A 228 6.25 -4.60 2.32
C LEU A 228 7.48 -5.23 1.65
N ASN A 229 8.69 -4.82 2.05
CA ASN A 229 9.92 -5.38 1.51
C ASN A 229 10.13 -6.84 1.95
N GLN A 230 9.78 -7.17 3.19
CA GLN A 230 9.80 -8.53 3.70
C GLN A 230 8.83 -9.43 2.92
N THR A 231 7.61 -8.95 2.70
CA THR A 231 6.59 -9.67 1.93
C THR A 231 7.06 -9.92 0.49
N LYS A 232 7.56 -8.88 -0.21
CA LYS A 232 8.13 -9.03 -1.56
C LYS A 232 9.31 -10.00 -1.62
N ARG A 233 10.12 -10.06 -0.56
CA ARG A 233 11.23 -11.03 -0.47
C ARG A 233 10.69 -12.45 -0.32
N GLN A 234 9.67 -12.65 0.52
CA GLN A 234 9.02 -13.95 0.69
C GLN A 234 8.37 -14.41 -0.62
N GLU A 235 7.63 -13.55 -1.32
CA GLU A 235 7.03 -13.84 -2.62
C GLU A 235 8.08 -14.33 -3.64
N ARG A 236 9.23 -13.67 -3.75
CA ARG A 236 10.33 -14.10 -4.63
C ARG A 236 10.89 -15.48 -4.27
N ILE A 237 11.00 -15.77 -2.96
CA ILE A 237 11.48 -17.08 -2.49
C ILE A 237 10.45 -18.16 -2.83
N GLU A 238 9.16 -17.89 -2.60
CA GLU A 238 8.07 -18.79 -2.93
C GLU A 238 8.01 -19.08 -4.44
N GLU A 239 8.12 -18.07 -5.28
CA GLU A 239 8.21 -18.22 -6.74
C GLU A 239 9.37 -19.13 -7.15
N PHE A 240 10.54 -18.98 -6.52
CA PHE A 240 11.71 -19.82 -6.77
C PHE A 240 11.50 -21.26 -6.30
N VAL A 241 10.93 -21.46 -5.11
CA VAL A 241 10.59 -22.78 -4.56
C VAL A 241 9.56 -23.47 -5.45
N GLU A 242 8.56 -22.76 -5.96
CA GLU A 242 7.61 -23.30 -6.93
C GLU A 242 8.29 -23.70 -8.24
N ALA A 243 9.17 -22.87 -8.78
CA ALA A 243 9.89 -23.15 -10.02
C ALA A 243 10.78 -24.41 -9.90
N THR A 244 11.51 -24.54 -8.80
CA THR A 244 12.35 -25.71 -8.51
C THR A 244 11.52 -26.97 -8.30
N LYS A 245 10.40 -26.90 -7.57
CA LYS A 245 9.45 -28.01 -7.40
C LYS A 245 8.88 -28.47 -8.74
N LYS A 246 8.54 -27.54 -9.65
CA LYS A 246 8.08 -27.87 -11.02
C LYS A 246 9.17 -28.56 -11.83
N ASN A 247 10.44 -28.18 -11.69
CA ASN A 247 11.57 -28.81 -12.39
C ASN A 247 11.95 -30.18 -11.83
N LEU A 248 11.96 -30.35 -10.50
CA LEU A 248 12.24 -31.65 -9.86
C LEU A 248 11.22 -32.72 -10.26
N LYS A 249 9.92 -32.36 -10.35
CA LYS A 249 8.87 -33.25 -10.87
C LYS A 249 9.12 -33.68 -12.32
N LYS A 250 9.66 -32.79 -13.17
CA LYS A 250 10.01 -33.14 -14.56
C LYS A 250 11.18 -34.10 -14.63
N VAL A 251 12.17 -33.96 -13.75
CA VAL A 251 13.35 -34.85 -13.70
C VAL A 251 12.98 -36.24 -13.18
N SER A 252 12.14 -36.34 -12.15
CA SER A 252 11.71 -37.64 -11.62
C SER A 252 10.90 -38.45 -12.65
N LEU A 253 10.01 -37.81 -13.40
CA LEU A 253 9.25 -38.45 -14.49
C LEU A 253 10.15 -38.97 -15.62
N LYS A 254 11.21 -38.24 -15.99
CA LYS A 254 12.16 -38.72 -17.01
C LYS A 254 12.91 -39.98 -16.57
N ARG A 255 13.28 -40.10 -15.29
CA ARG A 255 13.94 -41.31 -14.75
C ARG A 255 13.02 -42.54 -14.75
N VAL A 256 11.74 -42.37 -14.41
CA VAL A 256 10.76 -43.48 -14.41
C VAL A 256 10.51 -43.97 -15.84
N LEU A 257 10.47 -43.08 -16.82
CA LEU A 257 10.25 -43.47 -18.22
C LEU A 257 11.52 -44.05 -18.88
N SER A 258 12.72 -43.65 -18.45
CA SER A 258 13.96 -44.19 -19.03
C SER A 258 14.32 -45.59 -18.50
N SER A 259 13.96 -45.92 -17.26
CA SER A 259 14.24 -47.24 -16.68
C SER A 259 13.42 -48.38 -17.32
N GLY A 260 12.29 -48.07 -17.96
CA GLY A 260 11.47 -49.04 -18.69
C GLY A 260 12.05 -49.47 -20.05
N LYS A 261 12.97 -48.70 -20.65
CA LYS A 261 13.48 -48.97 -22.01
C LYS A 261 14.69 -49.91 -22.06
N MET A 262 15.29 -50.26 -20.92
CA MET A 262 16.54 -51.06 -20.89
C MET A 262 16.33 -52.59 -20.91
N ARG A 263 15.08 -53.10 -20.94
CA ARG A 263 14.83 -54.56 -20.89
C ARG A 263 14.47 -55.25 -22.21
N GLN A 264 14.40 -54.55 -23.35
CA GLN A 264 13.99 -55.19 -24.62
C GLN A 264 15.10 -55.42 -25.66
N SER A 265 16.34 -54.97 -25.44
CA SER A 265 17.38 -55.05 -26.48
C SER A 265 18.26 -56.33 -26.47
N SER A 266 18.01 -57.30 -25.58
CA SER A 266 18.85 -58.51 -25.45
C SER A 266 18.29 -59.78 -26.11
N LYS A 267 17.28 -59.69 -27.01
CA LYS A 267 16.68 -60.87 -27.68
C LYS A 267 16.86 -60.95 -29.21
N ARG A 268 17.82 -60.23 -29.80
CA ARG A 268 18.23 -60.44 -31.21
C ARG A 268 19.68 -60.92 -31.28
N ARG A 269 19.89 -62.19 -30.95
CA ARG A 269 21.05 -62.97 -31.39
C ARG A 269 20.54 -64.38 -31.69
N VAL A 270 21.16 -65.04 -32.66
CA VAL A 270 20.85 -66.37 -33.19
C VAL A 270 19.76 -66.36 -34.26
N TYR A 271 20.18 -66.27 -35.52
CA TYR A 271 20.10 -67.35 -36.53
C TYR A 271 20.51 -66.75 -37.88
N ASN A 272 21.67 -67.16 -38.36
CA ASN A 272 22.07 -67.28 -39.78
C ASN A 272 23.17 -68.36 -39.69
N GLY A 273 22.88 -69.64 -39.90
CA GLY A 273 22.23 -70.17 -41.10
C GLY A 273 23.34 -70.45 -42.11
N THR A 274 24.12 -71.48 -41.83
CA THR A 274 25.10 -72.10 -42.72
C THR A 274 24.37 -73.05 -43.65
N ASP A 275 24.26 -72.69 -44.91
CA ASP A 275 24.09 -73.58 -46.07
C ASP A 275 25.08 -73.03 -47.10
N GLY A 276 25.90 -73.79 -47.81
CA GLY A 276 25.84 -75.20 -48.21
C GLY A 276 26.36 -75.23 -49.64
#